data_AF-A0A936BI22-F1
#
_entry.id   AF-A0A936BI22-F1
#
_cell.length_a   1.000
_cell.length_b   1.000
_cell.length_c   1.000
_cell.angle_alpha   90.00
_cell.angle_beta   90.00
_cell.angle_gamma   90.00
#
_symmetry.space_group_name_H-M   'P 1'
#
loop_
_entity.id
_entity.type
_entity.pdbx_description
1 polymer ?
#
loop_
_entity_poly.entity_id
_entity_poly.type
_entity_poly.pdbx_seq_one_letter_code
_entity_poly.pdbx_strand_id
1 'polypeptide(L)'
;MSSLSNLANEGYGYFSDGEHGSITVSNQSNSDFISGMMVSGMDNPHGGTIEMGLYNAAINPTSSATLSAKHKARYTGAAEVVELTTTPEGEFLGMDNYVGRSNVDADFDNGTVAANVAYDYHPHSNPTATNTSTIAMNNGRIVGTSFVGDTHYSLDQSNIAITSQHGQMVGTFAGAEGNTAGGSFLGQLAGSVTRADGTVRDIQTLYGGTFVAGQVCQNLACN
;
A
#
# COMPACT_ATOMS: atom_id res chain seq x y z
N MET A 1 -27.51 -3.79 -5.91
CA MET A 1 -26.12 -4.25 -6.05
C MET A 1 -25.59 -3.72 -7.37
N SER A 2 -25.15 -2.45 -7.38
CA SER A 2 -24.53 -1.79 -8.54
C SER A 2 -23.03 -2.09 -8.56
N SER A 3 -22.48 -2.29 -9.75
CA SER A 3 -21.12 -2.76 -9.98
C SER A 3 -20.05 -1.79 -9.46
N LEU A 4 -19.06 -2.34 -8.75
CA LEU A 4 -17.76 -1.73 -8.47
C LEU A 4 -16.90 -1.71 -9.76
N SER A 5 -17.41 -1.13 -10.84
CA SER A 5 -16.70 -1.02 -12.11
C SER A 5 -16.53 0.45 -12.47
N ASN A 6 -15.50 1.07 -11.90
CA ASN A 6 -14.74 2.18 -12.47
C ASN A 6 -13.46 2.32 -11.63
N LEU A 7 -12.60 1.30 -11.71
CA LEU A 7 -11.21 1.48 -11.34
C LEU A 7 -10.55 2.40 -12.38
N ALA A 8 -9.91 3.45 -11.87
CA ALA A 8 -8.77 4.19 -12.40
C ALA A 8 -8.67 4.36 -13.93
N ASN A 9 -8.81 5.61 -14.39
CA ASN A 9 -7.97 6.05 -15.50
C ASN A 9 -6.53 6.07 -14.95
N GLU A 10 -5.76 5.01 -15.17
CA GLU A 10 -4.32 4.97 -14.91
C GLU A 10 -3.65 6.02 -15.82
N GLY A 11 -3.42 7.20 -15.27
CA GLY A 11 -2.55 8.19 -15.90
C GLY A 11 -1.13 7.96 -15.41
N TYR A 12 -0.33 7.20 -16.15
CA TYR A 12 1.13 7.25 -15.99
C TYR A 12 1.59 8.63 -16.50
N GLY A 13 1.69 9.59 -15.58
CA GLY A 13 2.34 10.85 -15.86
C GLY A 13 3.84 10.61 -16.00
N TYR A 14 4.40 10.97 -17.13
CA TYR A 14 5.85 11.15 -17.21
C TYR A 14 6.18 12.43 -16.46
N PHE A 15 6.80 12.28 -15.30
CA PHE A 15 7.40 13.39 -14.55
C PHE A 15 8.75 13.73 -15.20
N SER A 16 9.44 14.77 -14.73
CA SER A 16 10.71 15.24 -15.31
C SER A 16 11.75 14.11 -15.50
N ASP A 17 12.73 14.32 -16.39
CA ASP A 17 13.84 13.37 -16.65
C ASP A 17 14.38 12.76 -15.33
N GLY A 18 14.20 11.45 -15.13
CA GLY A 18 14.64 10.71 -13.95
C GLY A 18 13.59 10.41 -12.87
N GLU A 19 12.33 10.83 -13.06
CA GLU A 19 11.21 10.55 -12.16
C GLU A 19 10.21 9.57 -12.80
N HIS A 20 9.86 8.51 -12.06
CA HIS A 20 8.87 7.52 -12.46
C HIS A 20 7.80 7.43 -11.39
N GLY A 21 6.53 7.40 -11.76
CA GLY A 21 5.46 7.31 -10.77
C GLY A 21 4.12 6.92 -11.36
N SER A 22 3.19 6.58 -10.47
CA SER A 22 1.78 6.43 -10.77
C SER A 22 0.97 7.42 -9.95
N ILE A 23 -0.07 7.99 -10.54
CA ILE A 23 -1.12 8.68 -9.79
C ILE A 23 -2.42 7.95 -10.06
N THR A 24 -3.03 7.50 -8.98
CA THR A 24 -4.31 6.79 -8.98
C THR A 24 -5.36 7.60 -8.28
N VAL A 25 -6.27 8.14 -9.08
CA VAL A 25 -7.47 8.81 -8.61
C VAL A 25 -8.58 7.76 -8.48
N SER A 26 -9.01 7.51 -7.24
CA SER A 26 -10.15 6.64 -6.96
C SER A 26 -11.38 7.50 -6.71
N ASN A 27 -12.34 7.41 -7.63
CA ASN A 27 -13.64 8.05 -7.48
C ASN A 27 -14.64 7.02 -6.91
N GLN A 28 -14.91 7.10 -5.61
CA GLN A 28 -15.98 6.32 -4.98
C GLN A 28 -17.22 7.21 -4.90
N SER A 29 -18.40 6.61 -4.99
CA SER A 29 -19.69 7.31 -5.09
C SER A 29 -19.95 8.38 -4.02
N ASN A 30 -19.25 8.35 -2.88
CA ASN A 30 -19.39 9.31 -1.78
C ASN A 30 -18.04 9.82 -1.23
N SER A 31 -16.93 9.56 -1.91
CA SER A 31 -15.61 10.06 -1.51
C SER A 31 -14.62 9.95 -2.66
N ASP A 32 -13.90 11.02 -2.95
CA ASP A 32 -12.76 10.94 -3.84
C ASP A 32 -11.47 10.79 -3.03
N PHE A 33 -10.61 9.88 -3.47
CA PHE A 33 -9.24 9.74 -3.01
C PHE A 33 -8.30 10.01 -4.16
N ILE A 34 -7.32 10.87 -3.91
CA ILE A 34 -6.16 10.98 -4.78
C ILE A 34 -5.04 10.24 -4.07
N SER A 35 -4.60 9.16 -4.68
CA SER A 35 -3.45 8.41 -4.24
C SER A 35 -2.39 8.43 -5.33
N GLY A 36 -1.12 8.36 -4.96
CA GLY A 36 -0.06 8.30 -5.95
C GLY A 36 1.26 7.99 -5.31
N MET A 37 2.18 7.54 -6.14
CA MET A 37 3.53 7.26 -5.75
C MET A 37 4.49 7.81 -6.79
N MET A 38 5.54 8.47 -6.34
CA MET A 38 6.64 8.93 -7.17
C MET A 38 7.93 8.30 -6.67
N VAL A 39 8.73 7.81 -7.59
CA VAL A 39 10.09 7.29 -7.37
C VAL A 39 11.03 8.17 -8.20
N SER A 40 11.97 8.84 -7.55
CA SER A 40 12.93 9.73 -8.20
C SER A 40 14.36 9.24 -8.01
N GLY A 41 15.25 9.64 -8.91
CA GLY A 41 16.69 9.39 -8.78
C GLY A 41 17.19 8.08 -9.38
N MET A 42 16.34 7.37 -10.15
CA MET A 42 16.73 6.10 -10.80
C MET A 42 17.77 6.29 -11.91
N ASP A 43 17.77 7.45 -12.58
CA ASP A 43 18.67 7.76 -13.69
C ASP A 43 19.99 8.43 -13.27
N ASN A 44 20.37 8.36 -11.98
CA ASN A 44 21.64 8.95 -11.53
C ASN A 44 22.81 7.94 -11.61
N PRO A 45 23.65 7.97 -12.67
CA PRO A 45 24.74 7.02 -12.86
C PRO A 45 25.88 7.19 -11.84
N HIS A 46 25.83 8.21 -11.00
CA HIS A 46 26.88 8.54 -10.02
C HIS A 46 26.53 8.12 -8.58
N GLY A 47 25.44 7.37 -8.37
CA GLY A 47 24.99 6.98 -7.03
C GLY A 47 24.28 8.13 -6.33
N GLY A 48 22.99 8.26 -6.58
CA GLY A 48 22.10 9.22 -5.91
C GLY A 48 21.16 8.53 -4.92
N THR A 49 20.57 9.31 -4.02
CA THR A 49 19.46 8.85 -3.18
C THR A 49 18.26 8.55 -4.08
N ILE A 50 17.69 7.34 -3.96
CA ILE A 50 16.38 7.04 -4.53
C ILE A 50 15.33 7.46 -3.51
N GLU A 51 14.39 8.31 -3.90
CA GLU A 51 13.31 8.77 -3.03
C GLU A 51 11.98 8.19 -3.48
N MET A 52 11.17 7.73 -2.51
CA MET A 52 9.80 7.30 -2.75
C MET A 52 8.83 8.26 -2.04
N GLY A 53 8.11 9.06 -2.83
CA GLY A 53 7.05 9.93 -2.35
C GLY A 53 5.70 9.24 -2.45
N LEU A 54 4.93 9.23 -1.36
CA LEU A 54 3.57 8.71 -1.33
C LEU A 54 2.60 9.85 -1.07
N TYR A 55 1.55 9.91 -1.87
CA TYR A 55 0.49 10.91 -1.78
C TYR A 55 -0.80 10.20 -1.49
N ASN A 56 -1.52 10.66 -0.47
CA ASN A 56 -2.86 10.19 -0.17
C ASN A 56 -3.69 11.35 0.39
N ALA A 57 -4.71 11.76 -0.34
CA ALA A 57 -5.60 12.84 0.06
C ALA A 57 -7.06 12.42 -0.10
N ALA A 58 -7.81 12.51 1.00
CA ALA A 58 -9.26 12.45 0.96
C ALA A 58 -9.80 13.83 0.57
N ILE A 59 -10.58 13.91 -0.50
CA ILE A 59 -11.18 15.19 -0.95
C ILE A 59 -12.32 15.61 -0.02
N ASN A 60 -13.01 14.65 0.60
CA ASN A 60 -14.11 14.88 1.55
C ASN A 60 -13.85 14.10 2.86
N PRO A 61 -12.96 14.58 3.75
CA PRO A 61 -12.69 13.90 5.01
C PRO A 61 -13.94 13.88 5.89
N THR A 62 -14.21 12.73 6.53
CA THR A 62 -15.33 12.59 7.45
C THR A 62 -15.07 13.40 8.71
N SER A 63 -16.11 13.96 9.33
CA SER A 63 -15.92 14.62 10.63
C SER A 63 -15.63 13.58 11.74
N SER A 64 -14.80 13.94 12.72
CA SER A 64 -14.50 13.06 13.87
C SER A 64 -15.75 12.70 14.67
N ALA A 65 -16.71 13.64 14.79
CA ALA A 65 -17.98 13.41 15.47
C ALA A 65 -18.82 12.33 14.77
N THR A 66 -18.81 12.29 13.43
CA THR A 66 -19.52 11.26 12.67
C THR A 66 -18.87 9.89 12.85
N LEU A 67 -17.54 9.82 12.81
CA LEU A 67 -16.82 8.56 13.01
C LEU A 67 -17.00 7.99 14.42
N SER A 68 -17.03 8.84 15.45
CA SER A 68 -17.23 8.38 16.83
C SER A 68 -18.60 7.77 17.09
N ALA A 69 -19.57 7.98 16.20
CA ALA A 69 -20.89 7.36 16.27
C ALA A 69 -20.92 5.95 15.65
N LYS A 70 -19.87 5.54 14.92
CA LYS A 70 -19.72 4.18 14.41
C LYS A 70 -19.12 3.29 15.51
N HIS A 71 -19.53 2.03 15.55
CA HIS A 71 -18.93 1.03 16.44
C HIS A 71 -17.81 0.29 15.72
N LYS A 72 -18.19 -0.48 14.68
CA LYS A 72 -17.27 -1.28 13.86
C LYS A 72 -17.58 -1.10 12.38
N ALA A 73 -16.54 -1.09 11.55
CA ALA A 73 -16.68 -1.06 10.11
C ALA A 73 -15.61 -1.91 9.44
N ARG A 74 -16.00 -2.55 8.33
CA ARG A 74 -15.09 -3.25 7.42
C ARG A 74 -15.10 -2.54 6.07
N TYR A 75 -13.93 -2.37 5.48
CA TYR A 75 -13.73 -1.78 4.17
C TYR A 75 -12.96 -2.75 3.29
N THR A 76 -13.32 -2.84 2.01
CA THR A 76 -12.58 -3.62 1.01
C THR A 76 -12.39 -2.81 -0.26
N GLY A 77 -11.25 -2.97 -0.92
CA GLY A 77 -11.03 -2.34 -2.21
C GLY A 77 -9.73 -2.76 -2.88
N ALA A 78 -9.16 -1.82 -3.63
CA ALA A 78 -7.95 -2.02 -4.39
C ALA A 78 -6.73 -1.45 -3.64
N ALA A 79 -5.56 -1.93 -4.02
CA ALA A 79 -4.27 -1.38 -3.62
C ALA A 79 -3.33 -1.36 -4.81
N GLU A 80 -2.39 -0.43 -4.78
CA GLU A 80 -1.22 -0.43 -5.64
C GLU A 80 0.01 -0.55 -4.77
N VAL A 81 0.94 -1.42 -5.17
CA VAL A 81 2.16 -1.70 -4.43
C VAL A 81 3.32 -1.61 -5.40
N VAL A 82 4.40 -0.98 -4.95
CA VAL A 82 5.66 -0.95 -5.68
C VAL A 82 6.76 -1.47 -4.79
N GLU A 83 7.57 -2.35 -5.37
CA GLU A 83 8.78 -2.86 -4.76
C GLU A 83 9.98 -2.37 -5.56
N LEU A 84 10.83 -1.60 -4.90
CA LEU A 84 12.09 -1.08 -5.42
C LEU A 84 13.22 -1.90 -4.81
N THR A 85 13.97 -2.63 -5.63
CA THR A 85 15.08 -3.45 -5.18
C THR A 85 16.41 -2.79 -5.50
N THR A 86 17.26 -2.67 -4.49
CA THR A 86 18.59 -2.07 -4.55
C THR A 86 19.62 -2.95 -3.86
N THR A 87 20.90 -2.68 -4.09
CA THR A 87 21.99 -3.25 -3.31
C THR A 87 22.25 -2.38 -2.07
N PRO A 88 22.97 -2.88 -1.04
CA PRO A 88 23.38 -2.05 0.10
C PRO A 88 24.19 -0.81 -0.29
N GLU A 89 24.87 -0.84 -1.43
CA GLU A 89 25.61 0.28 -2.00
C GLU A 89 24.72 1.27 -2.79
N GLY A 90 23.41 1.00 -2.90
CA GLY A 90 22.44 1.84 -3.60
C GLY A 90 22.34 1.57 -5.12
N GLU A 91 22.94 0.49 -5.64
CA GLU A 91 22.77 0.13 -7.04
C GLU A 91 21.32 -0.34 -7.27
N PHE A 92 20.64 0.29 -8.24
CA PHE A 92 19.29 -0.09 -8.65
C PHE A 92 19.31 -1.45 -9.36
N LEU A 93 18.50 -2.39 -8.86
CA LEU A 93 18.36 -3.73 -9.45
C LEU A 93 17.05 -3.90 -10.22
N GLY A 94 15.99 -3.23 -9.79
CA GLY A 94 14.68 -3.31 -10.44
C GLY A 94 13.57 -2.64 -9.66
N MET A 95 12.46 -2.41 -10.35
CA MET A 95 11.21 -1.88 -9.80
C MET A 95 10.06 -2.71 -10.35
N ASP A 96 9.21 -3.20 -9.45
CA ASP A 96 7.99 -3.93 -9.79
C ASP A 96 6.76 -3.18 -9.30
N ASN A 97 5.71 -3.16 -10.14
CA ASN A 97 4.40 -2.60 -9.80
C ASN A 97 3.36 -3.72 -9.72
N TYR A 98 2.61 -3.76 -8.64
CA TYR A 98 1.58 -4.75 -8.38
C TYR A 98 0.24 -4.10 -8.10
N VAL A 99 -0.82 -4.72 -8.62
CA VAL A 99 -2.20 -4.41 -8.26
C VAL A 99 -2.65 -5.44 -7.22
N GLY A 100 -3.13 -4.94 -6.10
CA GLY A 100 -3.56 -5.74 -4.96
C GLY A 100 -5.00 -5.49 -4.56
N ARG A 101 -5.42 -6.23 -3.53
CA ARG A 101 -6.67 -6.05 -2.80
C ARG A 101 -6.36 -5.54 -1.40
N SER A 102 -7.18 -4.64 -0.91
CA SER A 102 -7.08 -4.09 0.44
C SER A 102 -8.29 -4.46 1.30
N ASN A 103 -8.05 -4.71 2.58
CA ASN A 103 -9.07 -4.88 3.61
C ASN A 103 -8.70 -4.01 4.81
N VAL A 104 -9.67 -3.27 5.37
CA VAL A 104 -9.49 -2.48 6.59
C VAL A 104 -10.62 -2.80 7.56
N ASP A 105 -10.28 -3.19 8.79
CA ASP A 105 -11.21 -3.46 9.87
C ASP A 105 -10.99 -2.42 10.98
N ALA A 106 -11.99 -1.58 11.24
CA ALA A 106 -11.95 -0.52 12.23
C ALA A 106 -12.91 -0.82 13.40
N ASP A 107 -12.41 -0.64 14.62
CA ASP A 107 -13.19 -0.66 15.86
C ASP A 107 -13.03 0.71 16.52
N PHE A 108 -14.01 1.58 16.28
CA PHE A 108 -14.00 2.99 16.69
C PHE A 108 -14.25 3.14 18.20
N ASP A 109 -14.98 2.20 18.81
CA ASP A 109 -15.18 2.16 20.27
C ASP A 109 -13.83 1.96 20.99
N ASN A 110 -12.98 1.08 20.45
CA ASN A 110 -11.66 0.79 21.00
C ASN A 110 -10.54 1.67 20.43
N GLY A 111 -10.84 2.48 19.39
CA GLY A 111 -9.87 3.30 18.70
C GLY A 111 -8.77 2.49 17.99
N THR A 112 -9.08 1.26 17.56
CA THR A 112 -8.13 0.34 16.92
C THR A 112 -8.48 0.10 15.46
N VAL A 113 -7.47 -0.17 14.64
CA VAL A 113 -7.64 -0.55 13.24
C VAL A 113 -6.67 -1.66 12.85
N ALA A 114 -7.13 -2.58 12.03
CA ALA A 114 -6.30 -3.51 11.31
C ALA A 114 -6.46 -3.27 9.80
N ALA A 115 -5.36 -3.35 9.05
CA ALA A 115 -5.41 -3.23 7.60
C ALA A 115 -4.50 -4.27 6.96
N ASN A 116 -4.91 -4.80 5.81
CA ASN A 116 -4.19 -5.79 5.05
C ASN A 116 -4.24 -5.45 3.57
N VAL A 117 -3.09 -5.49 2.92
CA VAL A 117 -2.95 -5.44 1.47
C VAL A 117 -2.37 -6.77 1.01
N ALA A 118 -3.05 -7.41 0.06
CA ALA A 118 -2.60 -8.67 -0.55
C ALA A 118 -2.50 -8.51 -2.06
N TYR A 119 -1.41 -8.99 -2.65
CA TYR A 119 -1.15 -8.92 -4.09
C TYR A 119 -0.41 -10.16 -4.57
N ASP A 120 -0.58 -10.44 -5.86
CA ASP A 120 0.09 -11.55 -6.53
C ASP A 120 1.50 -11.08 -6.93
N TYR A 121 2.50 -11.65 -6.26
CA TYR A 121 3.90 -11.41 -6.52
C TYR A 121 4.41 -12.37 -7.60
N HIS A 122 5.03 -11.79 -8.62
CA HIS A 122 5.72 -12.51 -9.68
C HIS A 122 7.22 -12.26 -9.54
N PRO A 123 8.02 -13.26 -9.12
CA PRO A 123 9.46 -13.08 -9.04
C PRO A 123 10.04 -12.82 -10.44
N HIS A 124 10.94 -11.85 -10.52
CA HIS A 124 11.73 -11.55 -11.72
C HIS A 124 12.41 -12.79 -12.32
N SER A 125 12.85 -13.73 -11.47
CA SER A 125 13.52 -14.96 -11.88
C SER A 125 12.58 -16.05 -12.41
N ASN A 126 11.27 -15.95 -12.14
CA ASN A 126 10.28 -16.91 -12.60
C ASN A 126 8.87 -16.29 -12.65
N PRO A 127 8.49 -15.64 -13.76
CA PRO A 127 7.20 -14.93 -13.89
C PRO A 127 5.98 -15.88 -13.86
N THR A 128 6.20 -17.20 -13.92
CA THR A 128 5.11 -18.20 -13.83
C THR A 128 4.82 -18.66 -12.41
N ALA A 129 5.68 -18.35 -11.45
CA ALA A 129 5.40 -18.57 -10.04
C ALA A 129 4.52 -17.41 -9.52
N THR A 130 3.34 -17.73 -9.03
CA THR A 130 2.47 -16.77 -8.34
C THR A 130 2.58 -17.04 -6.84
N ASN A 131 3.15 -16.09 -6.11
CA ASN A 131 3.16 -16.12 -4.64
C ASN A 131 2.27 -15.00 -4.13
N THR A 132 1.60 -15.22 -3.00
CA THR A 132 0.83 -14.14 -2.37
C THR A 132 1.73 -13.39 -1.41
N SER A 133 1.94 -12.11 -1.69
CA SER A 133 2.56 -11.17 -0.75
C SER A 133 1.47 -10.46 0.05
N THR A 134 1.77 -10.20 1.32
CA THR A 134 0.86 -9.50 2.22
C THR A 134 1.61 -8.42 3.01
N ILE A 135 0.96 -7.27 3.15
CA ILE A 135 1.40 -6.16 3.99
C ILE A 135 0.29 -5.91 5.00
N ALA A 136 0.57 -6.16 6.28
CA ALA A 136 -0.45 -6.16 7.33
C ALA A 136 -0.10 -5.20 8.46
N MET A 137 -1.01 -4.29 8.78
CA MET A 137 -1.05 -3.54 10.03
C MET A 137 -2.02 -4.23 10.97
N ASN A 138 -1.54 -4.97 11.96
CA ASN A 138 -2.41 -5.75 12.86
C ASN A 138 -2.89 -4.95 14.08
N ASN A 139 -2.14 -3.92 14.49
CA ASN A 139 -2.38 -3.18 15.74
C ASN A 139 -2.25 -1.65 15.50
N GLY A 140 -3.02 -1.12 14.56
CA GLY A 140 -3.06 0.33 14.31
C GLY A 140 -3.97 1.07 15.29
N ARG A 141 -3.75 2.37 15.40
CA ARG A 141 -4.53 3.29 16.24
C ARG A 141 -5.27 4.30 15.39
N ILE A 142 -6.52 4.58 15.76
CA ILE A 142 -7.35 5.66 15.20
C ILE A 142 -7.10 6.94 16.01
N VAL A 143 -6.82 8.05 15.32
CA VAL A 143 -6.61 9.38 15.89
C VAL A 143 -7.43 10.39 15.07
N GLY A 144 -8.56 10.82 15.63
CA GLY A 144 -9.51 11.68 14.92
C GLY A 144 -10.10 10.96 13.72
N THR A 145 -9.81 11.45 12.52
CA THR A 145 -10.29 10.90 11.25
C THR A 145 -9.25 10.02 10.55
N SER A 146 -8.06 9.93 11.14
CA SER A 146 -6.91 9.24 10.59
C SER A 146 -6.58 7.99 11.40
N PHE A 147 -5.75 7.14 10.82
CA PHE A 147 -5.16 6.02 11.53
C PHE A 147 -3.69 5.83 11.15
N VAL A 148 -2.95 5.21 12.06
CA VAL A 148 -1.53 4.92 11.89
C VAL A 148 -1.16 3.63 12.61
N GLY A 149 -0.20 2.89 12.07
CA GLY A 149 0.38 1.74 12.74
C GLY A 149 1.57 1.15 11.99
N ASP A 150 2.29 0.27 12.68
CA ASP A 150 3.39 -0.47 12.08
C ASP A 150 2.83 -1.58 11.17
N THR A 151 3.57 -1.88 10.11
CA THR A 151 3.25 -2.93 9.14
C THR A 151 4.25 -4.07 9.21
N HIS A 152 3.73 -5.26 8.94
CA HIS A 152 4.50 -6.47 8.73
C HIS A 152 4.33 -6.91 7.28
N TYR A 153 5.45 -7.10 6.60
CA TYR A 153 5.50 -7.71 5.29
C TYR A 153 5.66 -9.23 5.45
N SER A 154 4.91 -10.00 4.66
CA SER A 154 5.06 -11.44 4.55
C SER A 154 4.94 -11.87 3.10
N LEU A 155 5.93 -12.61 2.62
CA LEU A 155 5.95 -13.25 1.31
C LEU A 155 5.92 -14.76 1.53
N ASP A 156 4.88 -15.42 1.03
CA ASP A 156 4.78 -16.88 1.09
C ASP A 156 5.62 -17.49 -0.04
N GLN A 157 6.90 -17.74 0.25
CA GLN A 157 7.81 -18.46 -0.66
C GLN A 157 8.59 -19.53 0.09
N SER A 158 8.65 -20.73 -0.50
CA SER A 158 9.43 -21.85 0.02
C SER A 158 10.95 -21.62 -0.01
N ASN A 159 11.45 -20.62 -0.75
CA ASN A 159 12.87 -20.42 -1.03
C ASN A 159 13.42 -19.02 -0.70
N ILE A 160 12.62 -18.09 -0.16
CA ILE A 160 13.10 -16.77 0.26
C ILE A 160 12.66 -16.50 1.70
N ALA A 161 13.62 -16.52 2.63
CA ALA A 161 13.41 -16.11 4.01
C ALA A 161 13.65 -14.60 4.14
N ILE A 162 12.60 -13.79 3.92
CA ILE A 162 12.68 -12.35 4.18
C ILE A 162 12.52 -12.12 5.68
N THR A 163 13.50 -11.49 6.31
CA THR A 163 13.49 -11.16 7.75
C THR A 163 13.81 -9.69 7.96
N SER A 164 12.81 -8.80 7.84
CA SER A 164 12.74 -7.53 8.59
C SER A 164 11.35 -6.88 8.42
N GLN A 165 10.90 -6.16 9.47
CA GLN A 165 9.49 -6.08 9.90
C GLN A 165 8.99 -4.67 10.29
N HIS A 166 9.52 -3.60 9.68
CA HIS A 166 9.14 -2.25 10.11
C HIS A 166 8.87 -1.35 8.91
N GLY A 167 7.63 -1.40 8.41
CA GLY A 167 7.06 -0.28 7.67
C GLY A 167 6.03 0.46 8.52
N GLN A 168 5.59 1.62 8.07
CA GLN A 168 4.46 2.35 8.66
C GLN A 168 3.33 2.43 7.64
N MET A 169 2.10 2.30 8.13
CA MET A 169 0.89 2.61 7.37
C MET A 169 0.20 3.80 8.00
N VAL A 170 -0.26 4.72 7.15
CA VAL A 170 -1.06 5.87 7.52
C VAL A 170 -2.28 5.96 6.61
N GLY A 171 -3.42 6.32 7.17
CA GLY A 171 -4.64 6.46 6.38
C GLY A 171 -5.68 7.35 7.02
N THR A 172 -6.80 7.49 6.32
CA THR A 172 -7.91 8.35 6.72
C THR A 172 -9.25 7.76 6.29
N PHE A 173 -10.28 8.10 7.05
CA PHE A 173 -11.67 7.80 6.70
C PHE A 173 -12.29 9.01 5.99
N ALA A 174 -13.04 8.74 4.93
CA ALA A 174 -13.65 9.77 4.08
C ALA A 174 -15.10 9.46 3.71
N GLY A 175 -15.78 10.49 3.22
CA GLY A 175 -17.21 10.51 2.90
C GLY A 175 -18.07 10.98 4.07
N ALA A 176 -19.33 11.31 3.81
CA ALA A 176 -20.23 11.93 4.79
C ALA A 176 -20.31 11.15 6.12
N GLU A 177 -20.23 9.82 6.03
CA GLU A 177 -20.31 8.90 7.17
C GLU A 177 -19.00 8.15 7.43
N GLY A 178 -17.93 8.37 6.67
CA GLY A 178 -16.73 7.53 6.77
C GLY A 178 -16.95 6.19 6.11
N ASN A 179 -17.51 6.22 4.90
CA ASN A 179 -17.87 5.05 4.11
C ASN A 179 -16.73 4.56 3.23
N THR A 180 -15.59 5.26 3.27
CA THR A 180 -14.38 4.87 2.56
C THR A 180 -13.18 5.05 3.50
N ALA A 181 -12.24 4.13 3.41
CA ALA A 181 -10.93 4.22 4.04
C ALA A 181 -9.87 4.21 2.95
N GLY A 182 -8.87 5.08 3.06
CA GLY A 182 -7.75 5.09 2.13
C GLY A 182 -6.46 5.42 2.85
N GLY A 183 -5.35 4.93 2.34
CA GLY A 183 -4.06 5.00 3.03
C GLY A 183 -2.88 4.88 2.10
N SER A 184 -1.71 5.06 2.69
CA SER A 184 -0.42 4.70 2.13
C SER A 184 0.40 3.92 3.15
N PHE A 185 1.35 3.16 2.66
CA PHE A 185 2.31 2.44 3.49
C PHE A 185 3.69 2.51 2.86
N LEU A 186 4.72 2.49 3.69
CA LEU A 186 6.11 2.44 3.28
C LEU A 186 6.89 1.57 4.25
N GLY A 187 7.76 0.72 3.75
CA GLY A 187 8.69 -0.04 4.56
C GLY A 187 9.92 -0.49 3.78
N GLN A 188 10.82 -1.13 4.51
CA GLN A 188 12.07 -1.64 3.97
C GLN A 188 12.29 -3.08 4.41
N LEU A 189 12.70 -3.90 3.46
CA LEU A 189 13.09 -5.29 3.67
C LEU A 189 14.60 -5.39 3.41
N ALA A 190 15.29 -6.11 4.28
CA ALA A 190 16.63 -6.59 4.02
C ALA A 190 16.55 -8.07 3.67
N GLY A 191 17.32 -8.48 2.67
CA GLY A 191 17.37 -9.86 2.23
C GLY A 191 18.67 -10.19 1.52
N SER A 192 18.74 -11.41 1.01
CA SER A 192 19.87 -11.86 0.19
C SER A 192 19.34 -12.68 -0.98
N VAL A 193 19.89 -12.46 -2.17
CA VAL A 193 19.60 -13.25 -3.38
C VAL A 193 20.79 -14.16 -3.66
N THR A 194 20.54 -15.44 -3.84
CA THR A 194 21.55 -16.38 -4.36
C THR A 194 21.41 -16.45 -5.88
N ARG A 195 22.47 -16.10 -6.62
CA ARG A 195 22.50 -16.16 -8.08
C ARG A 195 22.72 -17.60 -8.55
N ALA A 196 22.51 -17.83 -9.85
CA ALA A 196 22.67 -19.16 -10.46
C ALA A 196 24.09 -19.73 -10.36
N ASP A 197 25.11 -18.89 -10.17
CA ASP A 197 26.50 -19.29 -9.94
C ASP A 197 26.83 -19.60 -8.47
N GLY A 198 25.83 -19.54 -7.58
CA GLY A 198 25.97 -19.77 -6.15
C GLY A 198 26.46 -18.57 -5.35
N THR A 199 26.71 -17.42 -5.99
CA THR A 199 27.06 -16.19 -5.27
C THR A 199 25.86 -15.63 -4.52
N VAL A 200 26.06 -15.23 -3.26
CA VAL A 200 25.04 -14.57 -2.44
C VAL A 200 25.30 -13.07 -2.49
N ARG A 201 24.27 -12.29 -2.82
CA ARG A 201 24.31 -10.83 -2.79
C ARG A 201 23.24 -10.32 -1.85
N ASP A 202 23.64 -9.47 -0.91
CA ASP A 202 22.69 -8.75 -0.06
C ASP A 202 21.90 -7.75 -0.90
N ILE A 203 20.62 -7.61 -0.57
CA ILE A 203 19.71 -6.68 -1.23
C ILE A 203 18.88 -5.93 -0.19
N GLN A 204 18.45 -4.73 -0.57
CA GLN A 204 17.48 -3.93 0.15
C GLN A 204 16.29 -3.68 -0.76
N THR A 205 15.09 -4.04 -0.31
CA THR A 205 13.85 -3.77 -1.03
C THR A 205 13.07 -2.72 -0.26
N LEU A 206 12.89 -1.54 -0.85
CA LEU A 206 11.91 -0.56 -0.38
C LEU A 206 10.57 -0.95 -0.99
N TYR A 207 9.55 -1.10 -0.15
CA TYR A 207 8.19 -1.31 -0.63
C TYR A 207 7.32 -0.15 -0.17
N GLY A 208 6.47 0.32 -1.06
CA GLY A 208 5.48 1.33 -0.74
C GLY A 208 4.24 1.15 -1.57
N GLY A 209 3.18 1.84 -1.20
CA GLY A 209 1.94 1.72 -1.93
C GLY A 209 0.81 2.53 -1.33
N THR A 210 -0.31 2.49 -2.04
CA THR A 210 -1.54 3.16 -1.66
C THR A 210 -2.70 2.21 -1.73
N PHE A 211 -3.77 2.51 -0.99
CA PHE A 211 -5.00 1.73 -1.07
C PHE A 211 -6.22 2.62 -0.88
N VAL A 212 -7.32 2.20 -1.48
CA VAL A 212 -8.64 2.79 -1.30
C VAL A 212 -9.65 1.67 -1.18
N ALA A 213 -10.42 1.69 -0.09
CA ALA A 213 -11.36 0.64 0.29
C ALA A 213 -12.73 1.24 0.65
N GLY A 214 -13.78 0.77 -0.02
CA GLY A 214 -15.16 1.14 0.31
C GLY A 214 -15.72 0.26 1.42
N GLN A 215 -16.59 0.80 2.27
CA GLN A 215 -17.22 0.05 3.36
C GLN A 215 -18.08 -1.08 2.82
N VAL A 216 -17.93 -2.28 3.40
CA VAL A 216 -18.78 -3.44 3.12
C VAL A 216 -19.68 -3.67 4.32
N CYS A 217 -21.00 -3.55 4.11
CA CYS A 217 -21.98 -3.91 5.12
C CYS A 217 -22.02 -5.44 5.26
N GLN A 218 -21.29 -5.99 6.25
CA GLN A 218 -21.42 -7.39 6.65
C GLN A 218 -22.13 -7.47 8.00
N ASN A 219 -23.44 -7.75 7.99
CA ASN A 219 -24.25 -8.24 9.12
C ASN A 219 -24.30 -7.42 10.44
N LEU A 220 -23.87 -6.18 10.47
CA LEU A 220 -24.18 -5.23 11.54
C LEU A 220 -24.83 -4.01 10.92
N ALA A 221 -25.95 -3.58 11.49
CA ALA A 221 -26.84 -2.55 10.96
C ALA A 221 -26.06 -1.35 10.41
N CYS A 222 -25.98 -1.27 9.08
CA CYS A 222 -25.72 -0.01 8.40
C CYS A 222 -26.99 0.83 8.61
N ASN A 223 -26.92 1.78 9.53
CA ASN A 223 -27.93 2.83 9.64
C ASN A 223 -27.74 3.82 8.50
#